data_AF-A0A5C6DG99-F1
#
_entry.id   AF-A0A5C6DG99-F1
#
_cell.length_a   1.000
_cell.length_b   1.000
_cell.length_c   1.000
_cell.angle_alpha   90.00
_cell.angle_beta   90.00
_cell.angle_gamma   90.00
#
_symmetry.space_group_name_H-M   'P 1'
#
loop_
_entity.id
_entity.type
_entity.pdbx_description
1 polymer ?
#
loop_
_entity_poly.entity_id
_entity_poly.type
_entity_poly.pdbx_seq_one_letter_code
_entity_poly.pdbx_strand_id
1 'polypeptide(L)'
;MYTGITTDVERRFEEHESGDKKGSKYLRGKAPLTLVMKKKIGDRSMALKIEAKVKKLPKTKKELLVGGKIKIREIKGEINSAEGNKTSGN
;
A
#
# COMPACT_ATOMS: atom_id res chain seq x y z
N MET A 1 -0.92 -8.51 7.69
CA MET A 1 -1.50 -7.76 6.56
C MET A 1 -0.42 -7.52 5.52
N TYR A 2 -0.68 -7.87 4.27
CA TYR A 2 0.20 -7.58 3.13
C TYR A 2 -0.26 -6.31 2.42
N THR A 3 0.67 -5.55 1.84
CA THR A 3 0.39 -4.33 1.07
C THR A 3 1.24 -4.36 -0.19
N GLY A 4 0.66 -3.92 -1.30
CA GLY A 4 1.25 -3.95 -2.64
C GLY A 4 0.79 -2.76 -3.48
N ILE A 5 1.52 -2.44 -4.54
CA ILE A 5 1.02 -1.61 -5.65
C ILE A 5 0.83 -2.44 -6.91
N THR A 6 -0.15 -2.07 -7.73
CA THR A 6 -0.40 -2.67 -9.04
C THR A 6 -1.25 -1.72 -9.88
N THR A 7 -1.12 -1.82 -11.20
CA THR A 7 -2.05 -1.20 -12.16
C THR A 7 -3.29 -2.05 -12.41
N ASP A 8 -3.20 -3.35 -12.09
CA ASP A 8 -4.24 -4.35 -12.28
C ASP A 8 -4.43 -5.13 -10.98
N VAL A 9 -5.52 -4.82 -10.27
CA VAL A 9 -5.78 -5.34 -8.91
C VAL A 9 -6.27 -6.78 -8.94
N GLU A 10 -7.10 -7.13 -9.92
CA GLU A 10 -7.71 -8.46 -10.05
C GLU A 10 -6.64 -9.49 -10.37
N ARG A 11 -5.87 -9.26 -11.43
CA ARG A 11 -4.74 -10.12 -11.81
C ARG A 11 -3.76 -10.32 -10.65
N ARG A 12 -3.44 -9.25 -9.92
CA ARG A 12 -2.49 -9.32 -8.80
C ARG A 12 -3.04 -10.09 -7.62
N PHE A 13 -4.34 -9.98 -7.34
CA PHE A 13 -5.01 -10.71 -6.28
C PHE A 13 -5.03 -12.21 -6.58
N GLU A 14 -5.38 -12.59 -7.82
CA GLU A 14 -5.35 -13.99 -8.28
C GLU A 14 -3.94 -14.60 -8.22
N GLU A 15 -2.90 -13.87 -8.67
CA GLU A 15 -1.50 -14.30 -8.54
C GLU A 15 -1.11 -14.58 -7.08
N HIS A 16 -1.69 -13.84 -6.12
CA HIS A 16 -1.44 -14.04 -4.70
C HIS A 16 -2.26 -15.19 -4.11
N GLU A 17 -3.53 -15.31 -4.48
CA GLU A 17 -4.46 -16.30 -3.95
C GLU A 17 -4.13 -17.71 -4.44
N SER A 18 -3.81 -17.86 -5.73
CA SER A 18 -3.37 -19.13 -6.33
C SER A 18 -2.01 -19.63 -5.83
N GLY A 19 -1.22 -18.76 -5.18
CA GLY A 19 0.13 -19.07 -4.76
C GLY A 19 1.15 -19.14 -5.91
N ASP A 20 0.86 -18.53 -7.06
CA ASP A 20 1.72 -18.50 -8.24
C ASP A 20 3.15 -18.01 -7.91
N LYS A 21 4.13 -18.38 -8.74
CA LYS A 21 5.52 -17.91 -8.62
C LYS A 21 5.61 -16.37 -8.66
N LYS A 22 4.70 -15.70 -9.38
CA LYS A 22 4.56 -14.23 -9.51
C LYS A 22 3.94 -13.58 -8.26
N GLY A 23 3.25 -14.37 -7.44
CA GLY A 23 2.75 -13.97 -6.14
C GLY A 23 3.86 -13.80 -5.10
N SER A 24 3.58 -12.95 -4.10
CA SER A 24 4.44 -12.75 -2.94
C SER A 24 4.67 -14.05 -2.19
N LYS A 25 5.95 -14.37 -1.92
CA LYS A 25 6.34 -15.52 -1.09
C LYS A 25 5.66 -15.51 0.28
N TYR A 26 5.37 -14.32 0.82
CA TYR A 26 4.71 -14.18 2.13
C TYR A 26 3.25 -14.67 2.13
N LEU A 27 2.55 -14.62 0.98
CA LEU A 27 1.14 -14.98 0.87
C LEU A 27 0.90 -16.43 0.42
N ARG A 28 1.94 -17.14 -0.04
CA ARG A 28 1.82 -18.55 -0.44
C ARG A 28 1.30 -19.40 0.72
N GLY A 29 0.28 -20.20 0.45
CA GLY A 29 -0.36 -21.08 1.45
C GLY A 29 -1.22 -20.35 2.50
N LYS A 30 -1.51 -19.06 2.33
CA LYS A 30 -2.38 -18.28 3.22
C LYS A 30 -3.80 -18.07 2.68
N ALA A 31 -4.18 -18.80 1.63
CA ALA A 31 -5.53 -18.74 1.07
C ALA A 31 -6.57 -19.34 2.06
N PRO A 32 -7.84 -18.90 2.01
CA PRO A 32 -8.37 -17.83 1.15
C PRO A 32 -7.90 -16.44 1.59
N LEU A 33 -7.62 -15.56 0.62
CA LEU A 33 -7.22 -14.18 0.89
C LEU A 33 -8.45 -13.27 0.85
N THR A 34 -8.37 -12.13 1.54
CA THR A 34 -9.40 -11.10 1.49
C THR A 34 -8.79 -9.76 1.11
N LEU A 35 -9.29 -9.15 0.03
CA LEU A 35 -8.93 -7.79 -0.35
C LEU A 35 -9.72 -6.78 0.48
N VAL A 36 -9.11 -6.32 1.57
CA VAL A 36 -9.78 -5.39 2.52
C VAL A 36 -9.71 -3.93 2.08
N MET A 37 -8.82 -3.57 1.15
CA MET A 37 -8.65 -2.18 0.71
C MET A 37 -7.97 -2.09 -0.66
N LYS A 38 -8.48 -1.23 -1.55
CA LYS A 38 -7.80 -0.76 -2.76
C LYS A 38 -8.02 0.73 -2.96
N LYS A 39 -7.03 1.46 -3.48
CA LYS A 39 -7.15 2.90 -3.77
C LYS A 39 -6.29 3.31 -4.96
N LYS A 40 -6.87 4.09 -5.88
CA LYS A 40 -6.13 4.76 -6.96
C LYS A 40 -5.35 5.94 -6.39
N ILE A 41 -4.04 5.97 -6.62
CA ILE A 41 -3.12 6.98 -6.07
C ILE A 41 -2.73 8.05 -7.09
N GLY A 42 -2.49 7.63 -8.33
CA GLY A 42 -1.90 8.47 -9.38
C GLY A 42 -0.67 7.79 -9.97
N ASP A 43 0.44 8.50 -10.01
CA ASP A 43 1.70 8.02 -10.58
C ASP A 43 2.38 6.94 -9.71
N ARG A 44 3.33 6.24 -10.34
CA ARG A 44 4.09 5.15 -9.71
C ARG A 44 4.95 5.62 -8.53
N SER A 45 5.52 6.82 -8.61
CA SER A 45 6.41 7.35 -7.55
C SER A 45 5.62 7.58 -6.26
N MET A 46 4.47 8.24 -6.36
CA MET A 46 3.57 8.47 -5.24
C MET A 46 3.01 7.16 -4.68
N ALA A 47 2.65 6.20 -5.54
CA ALA A 47 2.17 4.89 -5.10
C ALA A 47 3.22 4.14 -4.27
N LEU A 48 4.48 4.11 -4.73
CA LEU A 48 5.60 3.49 -4.00
C LEU A 48 5.87 4.18 -2.65
N LYS A 49 5.84 5.52 -2.61
CA LYS A 49 6.03 6.29 -1.37
C LYS A 49 4.93 5.98 -0.35
N ILE A 50 3.68 5.97 -0.80
CA ILE A 50 2.54 5.63 0.07
C ILE A 50 2.64 4.18 0.55
N GLU A 51 2.95 3.22 -0.33
CA GLU A 51 3.14 1.82 0.05
C GLU A 51 4.23 1.67 1.11
N ALA A 52 5.39 2.29 0.92
CA ALA A 52 6.49 2.25 1.89
C ALA A 52 6.08 2.82 3.25
N LYS A 53 5.32 3.92 3.26
CA LYS A 53 4.79 4.53 4.48
C LYS A 53 3.77 3.63 5.18
N VAL A 54 2.79 3.11 4.43
CA VAL A 54 1.77 2.19 4.95
C VAL A 54 2.41 0.91 5.48
N LYS A 55 3.41 0.36 4.81
CA LYS A 55 4.15 -0.84 5.25
C LYS A 55 4.77 -0.65 6.63
N LYS A 56 5.30 0.54 6.92
CA LYS A 56 5.90 0.92 8.21
C LYS A 56 4.86 1.25 9.30
N LEU A 57 3.58 1.43 8.96
CA LEU A 57 2.56 1.69 9.98
C LEU A 57 2.37 0.48 10.92
N PRO A 58 2.12 0.72 12.22
CA PRO A 58 1.67 -0.32 13.15
C PRO A 58 0.36 -0.97 12.68
N LYS A 59 0.10 -2.19 13.16
CA LYS A 59 -1.13 -2.96 12.84
C LYS A 59 -2.40 -2.13 13.09
N THR A 60 -2.48 -1.46 14.25
CA THR A 60 -3.63 -0.61 14.61
C THR A 60 -3.86 0.51 13.60
N LYS A 61 -2.81 1.21 13.15
CA LYS A 61 -2.96 2.27 12.13
C LYS A 61 -3.39 1.71 10.78
N LYS A 62 -2.94 0.50 10.42
CA LYS A 62 -3.41 -0.19 9.21
C LYS A 62 -4.89 -0.54 9.29
N GLU A 63 -5.36 -1.02 10.44
CA GLU A 63 -6.79 -1.29 10.67
C GLU A 63 -7.64 -0.02 10.63
N LEU A 64 -7.15 1.09 11.20
CA LEU A 64 -7.81 2.39 11.11
C LEU A 64 -7.87 2.90 9.66
N LEU A 65 -6.84 2.64 8.86
CA LEU A 65 -6.80 2.97 7.43
C LEU A 65 -7.84 2.15 6.65
N VAL A 66 -7.92 0.84 6.89
CA VAL A 66 -8.93 -0.06 6.29
C VAL A 66 -10.35 0.35 6.71
N GLY A 67 -10.55 0.66 7.99
CA GLY A 67 -11.82 1.18 8.51
C GLY A 67 -12.14 2.62 8.12
N GLY A 68 -11.30 3.26 7.30
CA GLY A 68 -11.54 4.60 6.77
C GLY A 68 -11.43 5.74 7.78
N LYS A 69 -10.91 5.48 8.99
CA LYS A 69 -10.63 6.49 10.03
C LYS A 69 -9.38 7.31 9.72
N ILE A 70 -8.42 6.73 9.01
CA ILE A 70 -7.29 7.43 8.38
C ILE A 70 -7.55 7.43 6.87
N LYS A 71 -7.41 8.57 6.19
CA LYS A 71 -7.54 8.63 4.72
C LYS A 71 -6.17 8.63 4.04
N ILE A 72 -6.11 7.98 2.88
CA ILE A 72 -4.93 8.01 2.00
C ILE A 72 -4.50 9.45 1.62
N ARG A 73 -5.45 10.38 1.50
CA ARG A 73 -5.15 11.80 1.22
C ARG A 73 -4.31 12.47 2.31
N GLU A 74 -4.49 12.07 3.57
CA GLU A 74 -3.71 12.59 4.70
C GLU A 74 -2.28 12.08 4.62
N ILE A 75 -2.10 10.77 4.39
CA ILE A 75 -0.79 10.15 4.19
C ILE A 75 -0.06 10.80 3.00
N LYS A 76 -0.77 11.07 1.90
CA LYS A 76 -0.25 11.76 0.72
C LYS A 76 0.18 13.20 1.04
N GLY A 77 -0.63 13.94 1.80
CA GLY A 77 -0.31 15.28 2.28
C GLY A 77 0.99 15.30 3.10
N GLU A 78 1.12 14.38 4.07
CA GLU A 78 2.32 14.27 4.89
C GLU A 78 3.59 13.93 4.06
N ILE A 79 3.46 13.15 2.98
CA ILE A 79 4.59 12.86 2.08
C ILE A 79 5.02 14.13 1.34
N ASN A 80 4.06 14.86 0.76
CA ASN A 80 4.35 16.10 0.04
C ASN A 80 4.99 17.17 0.95
N SER A 81 4.50 17.33 2.18
CA SER A 81 5.07 18.28 3.16
C SER A 81 6.49 17.89 3.58
N ALA A 82 6.81 16.60 3.65
CA ALA A 82 8.16 16.13 3.95
C ALA A 82 9.16 16.33 2.80
N GLU A 83 8.67 16.52 1.56
CA GLU A 83 9.52 16.79 0.39
C GLU A 83 9.76 18.29 0.18
N GLY A 84 8.78 19.14 0.48
CA GLY A 84 8.95 20.60 0.44
C GLY A 84 10.02 21.14 1.40
N ASN A 85 10.34 20.41 2.47
CA ASN A 85 11.41 20.75 3.41
C ASN A 85 12.82 20.27 2.99
N LYS A 86 12.98 19.62 1.82
CA LYS A 86 14.30 19.11 1.37
C LYS A 86 15.01 19.98 0.32
N THR A 87 14.40 21.08 -0.14
CA THR A 87 15.00 22.01 -1.13
C THR A 87 15.69 23.23 -0.52
N SER A 88 15.90 23.25 0.80
CA SER A 88 16.69 24.27 1.51
C SER A 88 17.87 23.57 2.19
N GLY A 89 18.91 23.25 1.43
CA GLY A 89 20.08 22.57 1.95
C GLY A 89 21.11 22.29 0.88
N ASN A 90 21.99 23.27 0.67
CA ASN A 90 23.18 23.34 -0.16
C ASN A 90 23.00 23.58 -1.66
#